data_AF-A0A6G2KY12-F1
#
_entry.id   AF-A0A6G2KY12-F1
#
_cell.length_a   1.000
_cell.length_b   1.000
_cell.length_c   1.000
_cell.angle_alpha   90.00
_cell.angle_beta   90.00
_cell.angle_gamma   90.00
#
_symmetry.space_group_name_H-M   'P 1'
#
loop_
_entity.id
_entity.type
_entity.pdbx_description
1 polymer ?
#
loop_
_entity_poly.entity_id
_entity_poly.type
_entity_poly.pdbx_seq_one_letter_code
_entity_poly.pdbx_strand_id
1 'polypeptide(L)'
;MGIEKWIAAASIGLFAMFVAEMVSIYSYMQQAPEDMEFGIIFEPDPKILQFISIGAAPASIMAAVSFILSKRYGSRQIGFMIMTGGSILLAGMAYCSTYQEGIHSVYLTTATEIAPPLFMIVAVPVIIFGAILLRTKPHKPKRDYV
;
A
#
# COMPACT_ATOMS: atom_id res chain seq x y z
N MET A 1 22.05 -1.08 -10.80
CA MET A 1 20.71 -0.62 -10.35
C MET A 1 19.57 -1.53 -10.83
N GLY A 2 19.78 -2.85 -10.91
CA GLY A 2 18.73 -3.76 -11.42
C GLY A 2 17.73 -4.16 -10.34
N ILE A 3 18.23 -4.78 -9.28
CA ILE A 3 17.37 -5.45 -8.29
C ILE A 3 16.49 -4.48 -7.48
N GLU A 4 17.03 -3.32 -7.09
CA GLU A 4 16.32 -2.28 -6.34
C GLU A 4 15.09 -1.74 -7.09
N LYS A 5 15.23 -1.60 -8.42
CA LYS A 5 14.17 -1.15 -9.31
C LYS A 5 13.05 -2.20 -9.41
N TRP A 6 13.40 -3.48 -9.54
CA TRP A 6 12.42 -4.56 -9.57
C TRP A 6 11.71 -4.72 -8.23
N ILE A 7 12.42 -4.56 -7.11
CA ILE A 7 11.83 -4.56 -5.77
C ILE A 7 10.86 -3.38 -5.61
N ALA A 8 11.23 -2.18 -6.07
CA ALA A 8 10.32 -1.04 -6.07
C ALA A 8 9.09 -1.25 -6.97
N ALA A 9 9.27 -1.85 -8.15
CA ALA A 9 8.17 -2.18 -9.05
C ALA A 9 7.19 -3.16 -8.43
N ALA A 10 7.70 -4.22 -7.81
CA ALA A 10 6.88 -5.21 -7.11
C ALA A 10 6.14 -4.60 -5.92
N SER A 11 6.77 -3.69 -5.17
CA SER A 11 6.10 -2.92 -4.10
C SER A 11 4.90 -2.12 -4.63
N ILE A 12 5.05 -1.42 -5.77
CA ILE A 12 3.92 -0.71 -6.41
C ILE A 12 2.80 -1.69 -6.77
N GLY A 13 3.15 -2.82 -7.38
CA GLY A 13 2.18 -3.85 -7.77
C GLY A 13 1.39 -4.38 -6.58
N LEU A 14 2.07 -4.67 -5.47
CA LEU A 14 1.42 -5.15 -4.24
C LEU A 14 0.53 -4.07 -3.59
N PHE A 15 0.95 -2.80 -3.60
CA PHE A 15 0.09 -1.71 -3.12
C PHE A 15 -1.16 -1.55 -3.99
N ALA A 16 -1.03 -1.61 -5.32
CA ALA A 16 -2.16 -1.53 -6.23
C ALA A 16 -3.12 -2.72 -6.07
N MET A 17 -2.58 -3.93 -5.93
CA MET A 17 -3.37 -5.14 -5.66
C MET A 17 -4.14 -5.03 -4.34
N PHE A 18 -3.46 -4.65 -3.25
CA PHE A 18 -4.09 -4.45 -1.95
C PHE A 18 -5.22 -3.42 -1.99
N VAL A 19 -5.01 -2.29 -2.68
CA VAL A 19 -6.04 -1.27 -2.87
C VAL A 19 -7.24 -1.84 -3.63
N ALA A 20 -7.02 -2.57 -4.72
CA ALA A 20 -8.10 -3.16 -5.50
C ALA A 20 -8.90 -4.20 -4.69
N GLU A 21 -8.22 -5.02 -3.89
CA GLU A 21 -8.84 -5.99 -2.99
C GLU A 21 -9.72 -5.30 -1.93
N MET A 22 -9.20 -4.24 -1.31
CA MET A 22 -9.93 -3.46 -0.33
C MET A 22 -11.16 -2.79 -0.95
N VAL A 23 -11.01 -2.13 -2.10
CA VAL A 23 -12.16 -1.51 -2.80
C VAL A 23 -13.22 -2.55 -3.18
N SER A 24 -12.80 -3.73 -3.63
CA SER A 24 -13.71 -4.82 -3.99
C SER A 24 -14.52 -5.33 -2.79
N ILE A 25 -13.87 -5.55 -1.64
CA ILE A 25 -14.57 -5.95 -0.41
C ILE A 25 -15.53 -4.87 0.07
N TYR A 26 -15.11 -3.59 0.09
CA TYR A 26 -15.97 -2.50 0.57
C TYR A 26 -17.18 -2.30 -0.35
N SER A 27 -16.98 -2.43 -1.66
CA SER A 27 -18.07 -2.41 -2.63
C SER A 27 -19.03 -3.59 -2.46
N TYR A 28 -18.52 -4.78 -2.15
CA TYR A 28 -19.35 -5.95 -1.87
C TYR A 28 -20.17 -5.76 -0.60
N MET A 29 -19.58 -5.23 0.48
CA MET A 29 -20.27 -4.99 1.77
C MET A 29 -21.36 -3.92 1.68
N GLN A 30 -21.24 -2.99 0.72
CA GLN A 30 -22.27 -1.99 0.43
C GLN A 30 -23.43 -2.54 -0.42
N GLN A 31 -23.18 -3.54 -1.26
CA GLN A 31 -24.17 -4.07 -2.22
C GLN A 31 -24.75 -5.43 -1.80
N ALA A 32 -24.24 -6.04 -0.72
CA ALA A 32 -24.68 -7.35 -0.26
C ALA A 32 -26.15 -7.31 0.19
N PRO A 33 -27.04 -8.13 -0.39
CA PRO A 33 -28.43 -8.22 0.05
C PRO A 33 -28.52 -8.72 1.50
N GLU A 34 -29.41 -8.13 2.30
CA GLU A 34 -29.65 -8.48 3.72
C GLU A 34 -30.13 -9.94 3.91
N ASP A 35 -30.53 -10.58 2.82
CA ASP A 35 -31.33 -11.79 2.70
C ASP A 35 -30.62 -12.92 1.92
N MET A 36 -29.28 -13.01 2.02
CA MET A 36 -28.53 -14.19 1.55
C MET A 36 -28.87 -15.44 2.40
N GLU A 37 -30.01 -16.05 2.09
CA GLU A 37 -30.61 -17.27 2.66
C GLU A 37 -29.73 -18.54 2.46
N PHE A 38 -28.57 -18.42 1.80
CA PHE A 38 -27.66 -19.52 1.49
C PHE A 38 -26.21 -19.24 1.95
N GLY A 39 -25.98 -19.32 3.26
CA GLY A 39 -24.88 -20.14 3.80
C GLY A 39 -23.42 -19.75 3.58
N ILE A 40 -23.07 -18.49 3.29
CA ILE A 40 -21.70 -18.00 3.48
C ILE A 40 -21.74 -16.79 4.40
N ILE A 41 -21.47 -17.01 5.69
CA ILE A 41 -21.24 -15.95 6.66
C ILE A 41 -19.97 -15.22 6.20
N PHE A 42 -20.14 -14.12 5.46
CA PHE A 42 -19.02 -13.29 5.05
C PHE A 42 -18.49 -12.57 6.30
N GLU A 43 -17.39 -13.08 6.85
CA GLU A 43 -16.69 -12.41 7.95
C GLU A 43 -15.63 -11.46 7.35
N PRO A 44 -15.79 -10.14 7.49
CA PRO A 44 -14.86 -9.17 6.90
C PRO A 44 -13.49 -9.17 7.59
N ASP A 45 -13.44 -9.39 8.90
CA ASP A 45 -12.21 -9.34 9.71
C ASP A 45 -11.09 -10.27 9.22
N PRO A 46 -11.30 -11.60 9.10
CA PRO A 46 -10.24 -12.50 8.66
C PRO A 46 -9.76 -12.20 7.23
N LYS A 47 -10.65 -11.72 6.35
CA LYS A 47 -10.29 -11.37 4.96
C LYS A 47 -9.43 -10.12 4.88
N ILE A 48 -9.79 -9.07 5.62
CA ILE A 48 -9.00 -7.84 5.69
C ILE A 48 -7.61 -8.15 6.25
N LEU A 49 -7.50 -8.93 7.32
CA LEU A 49 -6.21 -9.33 7.89
C LEU A 49 -5.36 -10.16 6.90
N GLN A 50 -5.99 -11.01 6.09
CA GLN A 50 -5.31 -11.76 5.04
C GLN A 50 -4.76 -10.84 3.94
N PHE A 51 -5.53 -9.86 3.47
CA PHE A 51 -5.08 -8.90 2.46
C PHE A 51 -3.95 -8.01 2.96
N ILE A 52 -4.00 -7.62 4.22
CA ILE A 52 -2.89 -6.91 4.87
C ILE A 52 -1.62 -7.75 4.82
N SER A 53 -1.73 -9.04 5.12
CA SER A 53 -0.59 -9.95 5.22
C SER A 53 0.04 -10.29 3.86
N ILE A 54 -0.77 -10.39 2.80
CA ILE A 54 -0.31 -10.76 1.45
C ILE A 54 0.04 -9.53 0.59
N GLY A 55 -0.61 -8.40 0.84
CA GLY A 55 -0.45 -7.17 0.07
C GLY A 55 0.34 -6.10 0.81
N ALA A 56 -0.30 -5.42 1.77
CA ALA A 56 0.25 -4.20 2.37
C ALA A 56 1.57 -4.43 3.15
N ALA A 57 1.65 -5.50 3.93
CA ALA A 57 2.84 -5.84 4.71
C ALA A 57 4.07 -6.10 3.81
N PRO A 58 4.04 -7.06 2.86
CA PRO A 58 5.17 -7.27 1.96
C PRO A 58 5.44 -6.05 1.06
N ALA A 59 4.42 -5.32 0.60
CA ALA A 59 4.61 -4.09 -0.18
C ALA A 59 5.44 -3.06 0.57
N SER A 60 5.13 -2.84 1.85
CA SER A 60 5.83 -1.88 2.72
C SER A 60 7.28 -2.29 2.98
N ILE A 61 7.54 -3.58 3.21
CA ILE A 61 8.88 -4.13 3.39
C ILE A 61 9.69 -3.93 2.11
N MET A 62 9.11 -4.25 0.95
CA MET A 62 9.79 -4.07 -0.34
C MET A 62 10.12 -2.60 -0.62
N ALA A 63 9.21 -1.67 -0.31
CA ALA A 63 9.47 -0.24 -0.40
C ALA A 63 10.66 0.17 0.50
N ALA A 64 10.68 -0.28 1.75
CA ALA A 64 11.73 0.01 2.71
C ALA A 64 13.09 -0.57 2.28
N VAL A 65 13.11 -1.83 1.83
CA VAL A 65 14.33 -2.50 1.33
C VAL A 65 14.87 -1.78 0.10
N SER A 66 14.00 -1.42 -0.86
CA SER A 66 14.40 -0.66 -2.04
C SER A 66 15.00 0.70 -1.66
N PHE A 67 14.39 1.40 -0.69
CA PHE A 67 14.94 2.66 -0.17
C PHE A 67 16.33 2.47 0.46
N ILE A 68 16.52 1.47 1.33
CA ILE A 68 17.79 1.22 2.03
C ILE A 68 18.92 0.96 1.02
N LEU A 69 18.65 0.13 0.01
CA LEU A 69 19.63 -0.21 -1.01
C LEU A 69 19.99 1.03 -1.87
N SER A 70 19.00 1.81 -2.25
CA SER A 70 19.21 3.00 -3.08
C SER A 70 19.75 4.22 -2.33
N LYS A 71 19.63 4.29 -1.00
CA LYS A 71 20.02 5.48 -0.20
C LYS A 71 21.50 5.84 -0.35
N ARG A 72 22.39 4.86 -0.57
CA ARG A 72 23.84 5.08 -0.68
C ARG A 72 24.27 5.68 -2.02
N TYR A 73 23.59 5.30 -3.11
CA TYR A 73 23.93 5.71 -4.47
C TYR A 73 23.05 6.85 -4.99
N GLY A 74 21.87 7.08 -4.39
CA GLY A 74 20.91 8.09 -4.80
C GLY A 74 20.26 7.76 -6.16
N SER A 75 18.96 7.49 -6.18
CA SER A 75 18.24 7.15 -7.41
C SER A 75 16.91 7.89 -7.51
N ARG A 76 16.82 8.82 -8.45
CA ARG A 76 15.57 9.55 -8.71
C ARG A 76 14.45 8.63 -9.20
N GLN A 77 14.77 7.67 -10.04
CA GLN A 77 13.77 6.73 -10.57
C GLN A 77 13.16 5.88 -9.45
N ILE A 78 13.98 5.36 -8.54
CA ILE A 78 13.50 4.50 -7.45
C ILE A 78 12.73 5.33 -6.41
N GLY A 79 13.18 6.55 -6.12
CA GLY A 79 12.45 7.48 -5.25
C GLY A 79 11.05 7.81 -5.79
N PHE A 80 10.93 8.01 -7.10
CA PHE A 80 9.63 8.22 -7.75
C PHE A 80 8.75 6.97 -7.66
N MET A 81 9.31 5.78 -7.87
CA MET A 81 8.56 4.52 -7.77
C MET A 81 7.99 4.29 -6.36
N ILE A 82 8.81 4.45 -5.32
CA ILE A 82 8.36 4.31 -3.92
C ILE A 82 7.27 5.33 -3.60
N MET A 83 7.46 6.58 -4.04
CA MET A 83 6.47 7.64 -3.87
C MET A 83 5.15 7.30 -4.57
N THR A 84 5.19 6.79 -5.80
CA THR A 84 3.98 6.38 -6.52
C THR A 84 3.23 5.26 -5.80
N GLY A 85 3.94 4.26 -5.24
CA GLY A 85 3.32 3.20 -4.45
C GLY A 85 2.61 3.73 -3.20
N GLY A 86 3.26 4.64 -2.48
CA GLY A 86 2.65 5.32 -1.32
C GLY A 86 1.44 6.18 -1.70
N SER A 87 1.50 6.91 -2.82
CA SER A 87 0.36 7.70 -3.32
C SER A 87 -0.83 6.83 -3.73
N ILE A 88 -0.58 5.67 -4.35
CA ILE A 88 -1.63 4.71 -4.71
C ILE A 88 -2.31 4.20 -3.44
N LEU A 89 -1.53 3.81 -2.42
CA LEU A 89 -2.06 3.37 -1.14
C LEU A 89 -2.92 4.47 -0.49
N LEU A 90 -2.42 5.71 -0.43
CA LEU A 90 -3.13 6.85 0.15
C LEU A 90 -4.48 7.10 -0.56
N ALA A 91 -4.45 7.21 -1.89
CA ALA A 91 -5.65 7.47 -2.68
C ALA A 91 -6.67 6.33 -2.59
N GLY A 92 -6.18 5.08 -2.62
CA GLY A 92 -7.02 3.89 -2.49
C GLY A 92 -7.73 3.80 -1.15
N MET A 93 -7.03 4.10 -0.06
CA MET A 93 -7.64 4.07 1.29
C MET A 93 -8.58 5.25 1.52
N ALA A 94 -8.27 6.43 0.98
CA ALA A 94 -9.18 7.57 1.00
C ALA A 94 -10.47 7.28 0.20
N TYR A 95 -10.36 6.52 -0.89
CA TYR A 95 -11.53 6.04 -1.63
C TYR A 95 -12.31 5.01 -0.81
N CYS A 96 -11.65 4.07 -0.13
CA CYS A 96 -12.33 3.13 0.77
C CYS A 96 -13.08 3.84 1.92
N SER A 97 -12.55 4.95 2.45
CA SER A 97 -13.26 5.71 3.48
C SER A 97 -14.60 6.30 3.02
N THR A 98 -14.79 6.57 1.72
CA THR A 98 -16.09 7.04 1.22
C THR A 98 -17.15 5.94 1.18
N TYR A 99 -16.74 4.67 1.18
CA TYR A 99 -17.66 3.54 1.24
C TYR A 99 -18.15 3.26 2.66
N GLN A 100 -17.41 3.66 3.70
CA GLN A 100 -17.73 3.34 5.10
C GLN A 100 -19.12 3.84 5.53
N GLU A 101 -19.57 4.98 5.02
CA GLU A 101 -20.89 5.54 5.36
C GLU A 101 -22.07 4.75 4.80
N GLY A 102 -21.84 3.90 3.78
CA GLY A 102 -22.88 3.12 3.11
C GLY A 102 -22.86 1.62 3.41
N ILE A 103 -22.01 1.16 4.33
CA ILE A 103 -21.93 -0.27 4.69
C ILE A 103 -23.06 -0.64 5.66
N HIS A 104 -23.72 -1.77 5.40
CA HIS A 104 -24.73 -2.32 6.32
C HIS A 104 -24.11 -2.59 7.70
N SER A 105 -24.83 -2.25 8.78
CA SER A 105 -24.32 -2.32 10.15
C SER A 105 -23.87 -3.72 10.60
N VAL A 106 -24.33 -4.78 9.92
CA VAL A 106 -23.93 -6.18 10.15
C VAL A 106 -22.46 -6.42 9.80
N TYR A 107 -21.91 -5.59 8.92
CA TYR A 107 -20.57 -5.70 8.38
C TYR A 107 -19.60 -4.64 8.93
N LEU A 108 -20.08 -3.70 9.76
CA LEU A 108 -19.26 -2.74 10.49
C LEU A 108 -18.57 -3.43 11.65
N THR A 109 -17.37 -3.93 11.38
CA THR A 109 -16.47 -4.51 12.38
C THR A 109 -15.28 -3.59 12.62
N THR A 110 -14.62 -3.74 13.76
CA THR A 110 -13.44 -2.96 14.14
C THR A 110 -12.36 -2.94 13.04
N ALA A 111 -12.16 -4.04 12.30
CA ALA A 111 -11.18 -4.08 11.21
C ALA A 111 -11.58 -3.20 10.02
N THR A 112 -12.87 -3.09 9.70
CA THR A 112 -13.39 -2.29 8.59
C THR A 112 -13.35 -0.80 8.88
N GLU A 113 -13.48 -0.41 10.14
CA GLU A 113 -13.34 0.98 10.55
C GLU A 113 -11.87 1.41 10.61
N ILE A 114 -10.99 0.54 11.12
CA ILE A 114 -9.59 0.87 11.40
C ILE A 114 -8.68 0.70 10.17
N ALA A 115 -8.96 -0.25 9.25
CA ALA A 115 -8.04 -0.53 8.16
C ALA A 115 -7.78 0.69 7.25
N PRO A 116 -8.79 1.42 6.73
CA PRO A 116 -8.55 2.58 5.87
C PRO A 116 -7.70 3.68 6.55
N PRO A 117 -8.02 4.16 7.77
CA PRO A 117 -7.18 5.17 8.43
C PRO A 117 -5.79 4.66 8.79
N LEU A 118 -5.65 3.38 9.16
CA LEU A 118 -4.35 2.79 9.44
C LEU A 118 -3.43 2.82 8.22
N PHE A 119 -3.92 2.42 7.04
CA PHE A 119 -3.11 2.43 5.83
C PHE A 119 -2.91 3.83 5.22
N MET A 120 -3.80 4.79 5.49
CA MET A 120 -3.51 6.20 5.23
C MET A 120 -2.31 6.68 6.05
N ILE A 121 -2.25 6.35 7.35
CA ILE A 121 -1.12 6.70 8.21
C ILE A 121 0.17 6.01 7.73
N VAL A 122 0.11 4.75 7.29
CA VAL A 122 1.26 4.01 6.73
C VAL A 122 1.73 4.57 5.39
N ALA A 123 0.83 5.12 4.56
CA ALA A 123 1.20 5.71 3.28
C ALA A 123 2.09 6.96 3.43
N VAL A 124 1.86 7.77 4.48
CA VAL A 124 2.63 8.99 4.75
C VAL A 124 4.14 8.75 4.85
N PRO A 125 4.67 7.85 5.72
CA PRO A 125 6.10 7.58 5.78
C PRO A 125 6.64 6.99 4.47
N VAL A 126 5.88 6.16 3.75
CA VAL A 126 6.30 5.62 2.44
C VAL A 126 6.56 6.76 1.44
N ILE A 127 5.64 7.73 1.36
CA ILE A 127 5.79 8.91 0.52
C ILE A 127 6.99 9.76 0.95
N ILE A 128 7.16 9.98 2.26
CA ILE A 128 8.27 10.75 2.82
C ILE A 128 9.61 10.09 2.46
N PHE A 129 9.75 8.77 2.63
CA PHE A 129 10.98 8.06 2.25
C PHE A 129 11.26 8.13 0.75
N GLY A 130 10.22 8.01 -0.09
CA GLY A 130 10.33 8.27 -1.53
C GLY A 130 10.85 9.68 -1.83
N ALA A 131 10.30 10.70 -1.17
CA ALA A 131 10.70 12.10 -1.33
C ALA A 131 12.14 12.38 -0.87
N ILE A 132 12.56 11.77 0.26
CA ILE A 132 13.94 11.86 0.74
C ILE A 132 14.90 11.32 -0.32
N LEU A 133 14.58 10.15 -0.90
CA LEU A 133 15.42 9.52 -1.91
C LEU A 133 15.57 10.36 -3.18
N LEU A 134 14.53 11.11 -3.58
CA LEU A 134 14.59 12.06 -4.70
C LEU A 134 15.57 13.21 -4.45
N ARG A 135 15.74 13.64 -3.19
CA ARG A 135 16.64 14.73 -2.81
C ARG A 135 18.08 14.27 -2.60
N THR A 136 18.31 12.99 -2.35
CA THR A 136 19.65 12.44 -2.15
C THR A 136 20.47 12.55 -3.44
N LYS A 137 21.55 13.35 -3.42
CA LYS A 137 22.48 13.46 -4.55
C LYS A 137 23.30 12.18 -4.66
N PRO A 138 23.57 11.68 -5.87
CA PRO A 138 24.41 10.52 -6.04
C PRO A 138 25.82 10.80 -5.51
N HIS A 139 26.34 9.89 -4.71
CA HIS A 139 27.72 9.95 -4.24
C HIS A 139 28.63 9.83 -5.47
N LYS A 140 29.25 10.93 -5.91
CA LYS A 140 30.25 10.87 -6.97
C LYS A 140 31.46 10.11 -6.43
N PRO A 141 31.80 8.91 -6.94
CA PRO A 141 33.09 8.33 -6.61
C PRO A 141 34.15 9.35 -7.03
N LYS A 142 35.06 9.71 -6.12
CA LYS A 142 36.24 10.48 -6.51
C LYS A 142 36.92 9.67 -7.61
N ARG A 143 37.13 10.29 -8.78
CA ARG A 143 37.94 9.68 -9.83
C ARG A 143 39.32 9.46 -9.22
N ASP A 144 39.67 8.20 -8.99
CA ASP A 144 41.07 7.83 -8.78
C ASP A 144 41.75 8.02 -10.14
N TYR A 145 42.39 9.17 -10.30
CA TYR A 145 43.36 9.40 -11.35
C TYR A 145 44.63 8.65 -10.91
N VAL A 146 44.82 7.44 -11.44
CA VAL A 146 46.10 6.73 -11.41
C VAL A 146 46.72 6.84 -12.79
#